data_AF-A0A519GAV1-F1
#
_entry.id   AF-A0A519GAV1-F1
#
_cell.length_a   1.000
_cell.length_b   1.000
_cell.length_c   1.000
_cell.angle_alpha   90.00
_cell.angle_beta   90.00
_cell.angle_gamma   90.00
#
_symmetry.space_group_name_H-M   'P 1'
#
loop_
_entity.id
_entity.type
_entity.pdbx_description
1 polymer ?
#
loop_
_entity_poly.entity_id
_entity_poly.type
_entity_poly.pdbx_seq_one_letter_code
_entity_poly.pdbx_strand_id
1 'polypeptide(L)'
;MSKLRTQRTIPVRFLRAATSTATLRGVDLAEWMDHLDIDPALLFDDRTRITLDQATKLVQELWKLTGDEMVGLGVQPAPRGTFRMICLAVISSP
;
A
#
# COMPACT_ATOMS: atom_id res chain seq x y z
N MET A 1 26.84 -12.85 -15.67
CA MET A 1 25.51 -13.51 -15.61
C MET A 1 24.75 -12.92 -14.42
N SER A 2 23.80 -12.04 -14.67
CA SER A 2 22.93 -11.48 -13.62
C SER A 2 21.98 -12.60 -13.14
N LYS A 3 21.98 -12.92 -11.85
CA LYS A 3 20.98 -13.82 -11.25
C LYS A 3 19.60 -13.25 -11.56
N LEU A 4 18.73 -14.00 -12.26
CA LEU A 4 17.31 -13.67 -12.30
C LEU A 4 16.80 -13.66 -10.85
N ARG A 5 16.62 -12.47 -10.27
CA ARG A 5 16.01 -12.32 -8.95
C ARG A 5 14.52 -12.52 -9.15
N THR A 6 13.98 -13.63 -8.66
CA THR A 6 12.53 -13.83 -8.63
C THR A 6 11.88 -12.62 -7.97
N GLN A 7 11.02 -11.93 -8.72
CA GLN A 7 10.34 -10.75 -8.22
C GLN A 7 9.39 -11.16 -7.11
N ARG A 8 9.61 -10.62 -5.90
CA ARG A 8 8.74 -10.89 -4.75
C ARG A 8 7.40 -10.20 -4.99
N THR A 9 6.33 -10.90 -4.66
CA THR A 9 4.96 -10.43 -4.86
C THR A 9 4.12 -10.64 -3.62
N ILE A 10 3.04 -9.87 -3.48
CA ILE A 10 2.02 -10.03 -2.44
C ILE A 10 0.63 -10.15 -3.09
N PRO A 11 -0.33 -10.81 -2.43
CA PRO A 11 -1.74 -10.76 -2.82
C PRO A 11 -2.25 -9.31 -2.90
N VAL A 12 -2.92 -8.94 -3.98
CA VAL A 12 -3.43 -7.58 -4.21
C VAL A 12 -4.43 -7.12 -3.14
N ARG A 13 -5.16 -8.07 -2.53
CA ARG A 13 -6.16 -7.80 -1.48
C ARG A 13 -5.63 -7.01 -0.29
N PHE A 14 -4.32 -7.05 -0.01
CA PHE A 14 -3.70 -6.25 1.04
C PHE A 14 -3.81 -4.74 0.78
N LEU A 15 -4.05 -4.33 -0.46
CA LEU A 15 -4.18 -2.92 -0.83
C LEU A 15 -5.62 -2.41 -0.85
N ARG A 16 -6.64 -3.29 -0.75
CA ARG A 16 -8.06 -2.90 -0.80
C ARG A 16 -8.45 -1.85 0.25
N ALA A 17 -7.95 -2.01 1.48
CA ALA A 17 -8.22 -1.04 2.54
C ALA A 17 -7.60 0.34 2.22
N ALA A 18 -6.44 0.32 1.58
CA ALA A 18 -5.69 1.51 1.20
C ALA A 18 -6.37 2.27 0.05
N THR A 19 -6.99 1.57 -0.89
CA THR A 19 -7.76 2.17 -2.00
C THR A 19 -9.04 2.86 -1.52
N SER A 20 -9.69 2.32 -0.48
CA SER A 20 -10.86 2.99 0.13
C SER A 20 -10.52 4.37 0.69
N THR A 21 -9.34 4.54 1.31
CA THR A 21 -8.87 5.86 1.75
C THR A 21 -8.69 6.82 0.58
N ALA A 22 -8.07 6.38 -0.51
CA ALA A 22 -7.86 7.23 -1.69
C ALA A 22 -9.19 7.80 -2.21
N THR A 23 -10.20 6.94 -2.36
CA THR A 23 -11.55 7.35 -2.79
C THR A 23 -12.18 8.35 -1.82
N LEU A 24 -12.08 8.12 -0.50
CA LEU A 24 -12.59 9.06 0.52
C LEU A 24 -11.90 10.43 0.49
N ARG A 25 -10.68 10.51 -0.04
CA ARG A 25 -9.91 11.76 -0.18
C ARG A 25 -10.05 12.41 -1.56
N GLY A 26 -10.98 11.93 -2.38
CA GLY A 26 -11.29 12.51 -3.69
C GLY A 26 -10.26 12.18 -4.77
N VAL A 27 -9.44 11.15 -4.57
CA VAL A 27 -8.54 10.67 -5.62
C VAL A 27 -9.33 9.82 -6.62
N ASP A 28 -9.12 10.10 -7.90
CA ASP A 28 -9.56 9.21 -8.97
C ASP A 28 -8.75 7.91 -8.88
N LEU A 29 -9.42 6.85 -8.42
CA LEU A 29 -8.80 5.56 -8.21
C LEU A 29 -8.31 4.95 -9.52
N ALA A 30 -8.99 5.20 -10.65
CA ALA A 30 -8.59 4.64 -11.93
C ALA A 30 -7.30 5.29 -12.44
N GLU A 31 -7.22 6.62 -12.41
CA GLU A 31 -6.01 7.37 -12.80
C GLU A 31 -4.81 6.99 -11.91
N TRP A 32 -5.05 6.91 -10.60
CA TRP A 32 -3.99 6.59 -9.65
C TRP A 32 -3.47 5.15 -9.80
N MET A 33 -4.34 4.20 -10.13
CA MET A 33 -3.96 2.81 -10.37
C MET A 33 -3.27 2.61 -11.73
N ASP A 34 -3.70 3.33 -12.77
CA ASP A 34 -3.03 3.37 -14.07
C ASP A 34 -1.57 3.84 -13.93
N HIS A 35 -1.32 4.89 -13.13
CA HIS A 35 0.04 5.35 -12.81
C HIS A 35 0.91 4.30 -12.10
N LEU A 36 0.29 3.29 -11.49
CA LEU A 36 0.97 2.19 -10.80
C LEU A 36 1.08 0.93 -11.67
N ASP A 37 0.59 0.96 -12.91
CA ASP A 37 0.49 -0.19 -13.82
C ASP A 37 -0.31 -1.34 -13.17
N ILE A 38 -1.43 -1.00 -12.55
CA ILE A 38 -2.36 -1.95 -11.92
C ILE A 38 -3.76 -1.70 -12.50
N ASP A 39 -4.34 -2.72 -13.11
CA ASP A 39 -5.75 -2.65 -13.54
C ASP A 39 -6.67 -2.66 -12.28
N PRO A 40 -7.55 -1.64 -12.11
CA PRO A 40 -8.52 -1.58 -11.02
C PRO A 40 -9.38 -2.83 -10.83
N ALA A 41 -9.73 -3.53 -11.91
CA ALA A 41 -10.50 -4.77 -11.83
C ALA A 41 -9.77 -5.86 -11.04
N LEU A 42 -8.43 -5.84 -11.06
CA LEU A 42 -7.61 -6.84 -10.38
C LEU A 42 -7.68 -6.70 -8.86
N LEU A 43 -8.06 -5.54 -8.30
CA LEU A 43 -8.25 -5.41 -6.86
C LEU A 43 -9.22 -6.47 -6.31
N PHE A 44 -10.20 -6.88 -7.11
CA PHE A 44 -11.27 -7.79 -6.69
C PHE A 44 -10.98 -9.27 -6.97
N ASP A 45 -9.87 -9.57 -7.65
CA ASP A 45 -9.39 -10.95 -7.84
C ASP A 45 -8.37 -11.33 -6.74
N ASP A 46 -8.77 -12.21 -5.83
CA ASP A 46 -7.92 -12.69 -4.72
C ASP A 46 -6.68 -13.48 -5.19
N ARG A 47 -6.66 -13.96 -6.44
CA ARG A 47 -5.50 -14.67 -7.02
C ARG A 47 -4.46 -13.72 -7.59
N THR A 48 -4.86 -12.48 -7.88
CA THR A 48 -3.96 -11.46 -8.39
C THR A 48 -2.87 -11.16 -7.38
N ARG A 49 -1.65 -11.10 -7.90
CA ARG A 49 -0.46 -10.72 -7.15
C ARG A 49 0.17 -9.49 -7.79
N ILE A 50 0.64 -8.59 -6.94
CA ILE A 50 1.40 -7.42 -7.34
C ILE A 50 2.84 -7.53 -6.85
N THR A 51 3.74 -6.83 -7.51
CA THR A 51 5.15 -6.80 -7.15
C THR A 51 5.35 -5.96 -5.88
N LEU A 52 6.42 -6.24 -5.13
CA LEU A 52 6.77 -5.39 -3.97
C LEU A 52 7.05 -3.94 -4.38
N ASP A 53 7.56 -3.69 -5.58
CA ASP A 53 7.84 -2.32 -6.04
C ASP A 53 6.53 -1.57 -6.31
N GLN A 54 5.53 -2.21 -6.94
CA GLN A 54 4.18 -1.65 -7.10
C GLN A 54 3.54 -1.37 -5.73
N ALA A 55 3.59 -2.33 -4.81
CA ALA A 55 3.04 -2.15 -3.46
C ALA A 55 3.72 -1.00 -2.70
N THR A 56 5.04 -0.88 -2.81
CA THR A 56 5.82 0.18 -2.17
C THR A 56 5.45 1.56 -2.73
N LYS A 57 5.36 1.68 -4.07
CA LYS A 57 4.96 2.93 -4.72
C LYS A 57 3.54 3.34 -4.31
N LEU A 58 2.60 2.41 -4.30
CA LEU A 58 1.22 2.67 -3.90
C LEU A 58 1.15 3.25 -2.47
N VAL A 59 1.80 2.59 -1.52
CA VAL A 59 1.81 3.06 -0.12
C VAL A 59 2.47 4.43 0.01
N GLN A 60 3.58 4.67 -0.71
CA GLN A 60 4.27 5.96 -0.69
C GLN A 60 3.43 7.11 -1.30
N GLU A 61 2.61 6.85 -2.31
CA GLU A 61 1.71 7.85 -2.85
C GLU A 61 0.56 8.16 -1.87
N LEU A 62 -0.05 7.14 -1.25
CA LEU A 62 -1.05 7.37 -0.19
C LEU A 62 -0.50 8.18 0.97
N TRP A 63 0.73 7.87 1.34
CA TRP A 63 1.48 8.60 2.33
C TRP A 63 1.61 10.09 1.99
N LYS A 64 1.97 10.44 0.76
CA LYS A 64 2.05 11.84 0.31
C LYS A 64 0.67 12.50 0.29
N LEU A 65 -0.33 11.79 -0.23
CA LEU A 65 -1.70 12.27 -0.34
C LEU A 65 -2.33 12.58 1.03
N THR A 66 -2.15 11.68 1.99
CA THR A 66 -2.82 11.76 3.30
C THR A 66 -2.03 12.55 4.33
N GLY A 67 -0.71 12.71 4.13
CA GLY A 67 0.19 13.20 5.18
C GLY A 67 0.27 12.25 6.39
N ASP A 68 -0.19 11.01 6.23
CA ASP A 68 -0.41 10.04 7.30
C ASP A 68 0.30 8.71 6.97
N GLU A 69 1.07 8.16 7.92
CA GLU A 69 1.68 6.85 7.75
C GLU A 69 0.67 5.70 7.78
N MET A 70 -0.44 5.87 8.51
CA MET A 70 -1.53 4.90 8.58
C MET A 70 -2.59 5.11 7.50
N VAL A 71 -2.30 5.95 6.50
CA VAL A 71 -3.16 6.16 5.32
C VAL A 71 -4.62 6.42 5.68
N GLY A 72 -4.88 7.25 6.70
CA GLY A 72 -6.22 7.65 7.11
C GLY A 72 -7.03 6.57 7.85
N LEU A 73 -6.41 5.48 8.29
CA LEU A 73 -7.07 4.43 9.08
C LEU A 73 -7.27 4.81 10.56
N GLY A 74 -6.57 5.84 11.05
CA GLY A 74 -6.65 6.33 12.43
C GLY A 74 -7.54 7.56 12.58
N VAL A 75 -7.88 7.89 13.84
CA VAL A 75 -8.62 9.11 14.20
C VAL A 75 -7.80 10.37 13.90
N GLN A 76 -6.47 10.28 14.02
CA GLN A 76 -5.52 11.35 13.74
C GLN A 76 -4.40 10.84 12.82
N PRO A 77 -3.78 11.70 11.99
CA PRO A 77 -2.64 11.33 11.16
C PRO A 77 -1.47 10.83 12.01
N ALA A 78 -0.89 9.70 11.63
CA ALA A 78 0.33 9.18 12.22
C ALA A 78 1.59 9.74 11.51
N PRO A 79 2.59 10.23 12.25
CA PRO A 79 3.87 10.61 11.69
C PRO A 79 4.61 9.43 11.02
N ARG A 80 5.51 9.72 10.08
CA ARG A 80 6.44 8.73 9.54
C ARG A 80 7.29 8.10 10.64
N GLY A 81 7.45 6.79 10.61
CA GLY A 81 8.17 6.00 11.61
C GLY A 81 7.27 5.37 12.68
N THR A 82 6.00 5.77 12.78
CA THR A 82 4.99 5.14 13.66
C THR A 82 4.84 3.64 13.38
N PHE A 83 4.71 3.23 12.11
CA PHE A 83 4.62 1.82 11.71
C PHE A 83 5.82 1.04 12.19
N ARG A 84 7.03 1.60 12.03
CA ARG A 84 8.27 0.99 12.51
C ARG A 84 8.24 0.83 14.04
N MET A 85 7.79 1.84 14.77
CA MET A 85 7.65 1.76 16.23
C MET A 85 6.66 0.68 16.66
N ILE A 86 5.50 0.59 15.99
CA ILE A 86 4.50 -0.46 16.23
C ILE A 86 5.09 -1.85 15.96
N CYS A 87 5.74 -2.06 14.80
CA CYS A 87 6.36 -3.34 14.47
C CYS A 87 7.40 -3.75 15.50
N LEU A 88 8.26 -2.82 15.94
CA LEU A 88 9.23 -3.10 16.99
C LEU A 88 8.55 -3.51 18.28
N ALA A 89 7.53 -2.77 18.72
CA ALA A 89 6.78 -3.08 19.94
C ALA A 89 6.10 -4.45 19.87
N VAL A 90 5.51 -4.82 18.74
CA VAL A 90 4.85 -6.12 18.53
C VAL A 90 5.87 -7.26 18.54
N ILE A 91 6.99 -7.12 17.81
CA ILE A 91 7.99 -8.18 17.69
C ILE A 91 8.80 -8.35 18.98
N SER A 92 8.95 -7.30 19.79
CA SER A 92 9.60 -7.36 21.09
C SER A 92 8.65 -7.61 22.26
N SER A 93 7.36 -7.82 22.01
CA SER A 93 6.38 -8.13 23.06
C SER A 93 6.58 -9.56 23.56
N PRO A 94 6.63 -9.80 24.88
CA PRO A 94 6.83 -11.13 25.45
C PRO A 94 5.63 -12.07 25.25
#